data_AF-A0A1F7F3J4-F1
#
_entry.id   AF-A0A1F7F3J4-F1
#
_cell.length_a   1.000
_cell.length_b   1.000
_cell.length_c   1.000
_cell.angle_alpha   90.00
_cell.angle_beta   90.00
_cell.angle_gamma   90.00
#
_symmetry.space_group_name_H-M   'P 1'
#
loop_
_entity.id
_entity.type
_entity.pdbx_description
1 polymer ?
#
loop_
_entity_poly.entity_id
_entity_poly.type
_entity_poly.pdbx_seq_one_letter_code
_entity_poly.pdbx_strand_id
1 'polypeptide(L)'
;MGGAYVGLSDDTNAIDYNPAGLRQISSFLLSSNYSLLYSVEGLNYSQFKIALPLNKYGCMGIGYSDFGPSEYKERIFVLSHSIGQLKSMLFGYSIKLMNVRIQEYGSDSVFGLDAGILANISNKLNLGIVVKNINGPKISNGREKLDEEFSAGILYRPLNNINFVLDLNKVLGQITCVNIGTEFNVVDYLALRIGVQTNPSKYNMGFGINYNKIFFDYCYSYNDTLSGTHLLSLLMKFDMRNKEKFKTEYIEIEKNTVRKININAATVEKLATLPGIGEKIAKNIINYRLKFGEFKSIEDLLNVPRISVKIFEKIKGFVMV
;
A
#
# COMPACT_ATOMS: atom_id res chain seq x y z
N MET A 1 -10.49 3.37 -6.53
CA MET A 1 -9.20 4.10 -6.54
C MET A 1 -8.56 4.14 -7.93
N GLY A 2 -9.34 4.21 -9.02
CA GLY A 2 -8.77 4.37 -10.37
C GLY A 2 -7.92 3.20 -10.86
N GLY A 3 -8.03 2.01 -10.28
CA GLY A 3 -7.15 0.88 -10.61
C GLY A 3 -5.71 1.02 -10.10
N ALA A 4 -5.40 2.02 -9.26
CA ALA A 4 -4.10 2.14 -8.61
C ALA A 4 -4.07 1.30 -7.33
N TYR A 5 -3.24 0.27 -7.30
CA TYR A 5 -3.16 -0.69 -6.20
C TYR A 5 -1.78 -1.37 -6.04
N VAL A 6 -0.84 -1.19 -6.97
CA VAL A 6 0.48 -1.88 -6.98
C VAL A 6 1.31 -1.56 -5.73
N GLY A 7 1.25 -0.31 -5.25
CA GLY A 7 1.92 0.11 -4.00
C GLY A 7 1.14 -0.19 -2.71
N LEU A 8 -0.17 -0.46 -2.82
CA LEU A 8 -1.07 -0.74 -1.69
C LEU A 8 -1.08 -2.24 -1.36
N SER A 9 -1.67 -3.04 -2.26
CA SER A 9 -1.59 -4.51 -2.31
C SER A 9 -1.61 -5.20 -0.94
N ASP A 10 -2.58 -4.90 -0.08
CA ASP A 10 -2.65 -5.37 1.31
C ASP A 10 -3.85 -6.31 1.61
N ASP A 11 -4.57 -6.75 0.56
CA ASP A 11 -5.66 -7.71 0.62
C ASP A 11 -5.55 -8.78 -0.50
N THR A 12 -6.62 -9.56 -0.72
CA THR A 12 -6.69 -10.58 -1.76
C THR A 12 -6.49 -10.03 -3.18
N ASN A 13 -6.71 -8.73 -3.42
CA ASN A 13 -6.47 -8.11 -4.73
C ASN A 13 -4.97 -8.03 -5.05
N ALA A 14 -4.07 -8.18 -4.07
CA ALA A 14 -2.64 -8.33 -4.32
C ALA A 14 -2.31 -9.47 -5.31
N ILE A 15 -3.17 -10.49 -5.42
CA ILE A 15 -3.04 -11.59 -6.40
C ILE A 15 -3.01 -11.07 -7.85
N ASP A 16 -3.81 -10.05 -8.16
CA ASP A 16 -3.96 -9.51 -9.52
C ASP A 16 -3.01 -8.33 -9.79
N TYR A 17 -2.62 -7.61 -8.73
CA TYR A 17 -1.87 -6.36 -8.82
C TYR A 17 -0.39 -6.52 -8.50
N ASN A 18 -0.05 -7.03 -7.31
CA ASN A 18 1.34 -7.23 -6.91
C ASN A 18 1.45 -8.38 -5.89
N PRO A 19 1.90 -9.58 -6.31
CA PRO A 19 1.94 -10.74 -5.43
C PRO A 19 2.86 -10.57 -4.22
N ALA A 20 3.83 -9.64 -4.25
CA ALA A 20 4.66 -9.33 -3.09
C ALA A 20 3.85 -8.75 -1.92
N GLY A 21 2.75 -8.06 -2.23
CA GLY A 21 1.85 -7.47 -1.25
C GLY A 21 1.14 -8.49 -0.36
N LEU A 22 0.98 -9.74 -0.83
CA LEU A 22 0.39 -10.82 -0.03
C LEU A 22 1.11 -11.01 1.32
N ARG A 23 2.39 -10.67 1.43
CA ARG A 23 3.13 -10.76 2.71
C ARG A 23 2.55 -9.87 3.81
N GLN A 24 1.83 -8.81 3.45
CA GLN A 24 1.20 -7.90 4.41
C GLN A 24 -0.04 -8.52 5.07
N ILE A 25 -0.58 -9.60 4.50
CA ILE A 25 -1.77 -10.28 4.99
C ILE A 25 -1.41 -11.20 6.15
N SER A 26 -2.09 -11.00 7.28
CA SER A 26 -1.87 -11.76 8.53
C SER A 26 -3.08 -12.58 8.97
N SER A 27 -4.12 -12.66 8.15
CA SER A 27 -5.34 -13.41 8.41
C SER A 27 -5.73 -14.20 7.18
N PHE A 28 -6.47 -15.29 7.35
CA PHE A 28 -7.05 -15.97 6.21
C PHE A 28 -8.14 -15.08 5.61
N LEU A 29 -8.01 -14.75 4.33
CA LEU A 29 -8.96 -13.89 3.61
C LEU A 29 -9.65 -14.68 2.51
N LEU A 30 -10.93 -14.39 2.33
CA LEU A 30 -11.76 -14.89 1.27
C LEU A 30 -12.45 -13.69 0.63
N SER A 31 -12.38 -13.54 -0.69
CA SER A 31 -13.11 -12.46 -1.37
C SER A 31 -13.82 -12.95 -2.63
N SER A 32 -14.93 -12.30 -2.93
CA SER A 32 -15.65 -12.47 -4.19
C SER A 32 -15.99 -11.11 -4.78
N ASN A 33 -15.76 -10.97 -6.08
CA ASN A 33 -16.08 -9.76 -6.84
C ASN A 33 -17.06 -10.11 -7.94
N TYR A 34 -18.00 -9.22 -8.22
CA TYR A 34 -18.92 -9.35 -9.34
C TYR A 34 -19.14 -8.00 -10.02
N SER A 35 -19.25 -8.02 -11.35
CA SER A 35 -19.55 -6.86 -12.17
C SER A 35 -20.29 -7.28 -13.44
N LEU A 36 -21.28 -6.49 -13.84
CA LEU A 36 -21.86 -6.54 -15.18
C LEU A 36 -21.23 -5.40 -15.99
N LEU A 37 -20.24 -5.72 -16.81
CA LEU A 37 -19.44 -4.70 -17.49
C LEU A 37 -20.30 -3.87 -18.44
N TYR A 38 -20.23 -2.55 -18.28
CA TYR A 38 -20.97 -1.56 -19.06
C TYR A 38 -22.49 -1.76 -19.04
N SER A 39 -23.01 -2.47 -18.03
CA SER A 39 -24.42 -2.84 -17.94
C SER A 39 -24.93 -3.60 -19.19
N VAL A 40 -24.04 -4.33 -19.87
CA VAL A 40 -24.36 -5.13 -21.07
C VAL A 40 -24.57 -6.59 -20.67
N GLU A 41 -25.71 -7.15 -21.05
CA GLU A 41 -26.03 -8.56 -20.82
C GLU A 41 -24.96 -9.48 -21.45
N GLY A 42 -24.56 -10.51 -20.70
CA GLY A 42 -23.51 -11.44 -21.12
C GLY A 42 -22.08 -11.02 -20.75
N LEU A 43 -21.80 -9.73 -20.52
CA LEU A 43 -20.47 -9.26 -20.08
C LEU A 43 -20.29 -9.35 -18.56
N ASN A 44 -20.71 -10.48 -18.00
CA ASN A 44 -20.52 -10.78 -16.59
C ASN A 44 -19.04 -11.03 -16.31
N TYR A 45 -18.54 -10.42 -15.25
CA TYR A 45 -17.22 -10.67 -14.71
C TYR A 45 -17.35 -11.06 -13.24
N SER A 46 -16.80 -12.22 -12.89
CA SER A 46 -16.81 -12.70 -11.52
C SER A 46 -15.42 -13.15 -11.10
N GLN A 47 -15.08 -12.91 -9.84
CA GLN A 47 -13.85 -13.41 -9.25
C GLN A 47 -14.09 -14.02 -7.89
N PHE A 48 -13.25 -14.98 -7.56
CA PHE A 48 -13.13 -15.57 -6.24
C PHE A 48 -11.65 -15.69 -5.87
N LYS A 49 -11.28 -15.24 -4.68
CA LYS A 49 -9.88 -15.21 -4.25
C LYS A 49 -9.74 -15.64 -2.79
N ILE A 50 -8.62 -16.29 -2.52
CA ILE A 50 -8.22 -16.74 -1.18
C ILE A 50 -6.80 -16.25 -0.93
N ALA A 51 -6.56 -15.70 0.26
CA ALA A 51 -5.20 -15.47 0.77
C ALA A 51 -5.00 -16.24 2.08
N LEU A 52 -3.99 -17.11 2.11
CA LEU A 52 -3.65 -17.96 3.24
C LEU A 52 -2.22 -17.63 3.72
N PRO A 53 -2.07 -16.93 4.85
CA PRO A 53 -0.77 -16.66 5.42
C PRO A 53 -0.17 -17.93 6.04
N LEU A 54 1.10 -18.19 5.76
CA LEU A 54 1.83 -19.40 6.15
C LEU A 54 2.97 -19.10 7.13
N ASN A 55 2.77 -18.15 8.04
CA ASN A 55 3.76 -17.69 9.03
C ASN A 55 5.12 -17.39 8.39
N LYS A 56 6.16 -18.20 8.66
CA LYS A 56 7.52 -18.00 8.14
C LYS A 56 7.67 -18.22 6.64
N TYR A 57 6.75 -18.94 6.02
CA TYR A 57 6.85 -19.28 4.60
C TYR A 57 6.29 -18.20 3.67
N GLY A 58 5.60 -17.19 4.19
CA GLY A 58 5.01 -16.13 3.37
C GLY A 58 3.49 -16.14 3.43
N CYS A 59 2.87 -15.87 2.29
CA CYS A 59 1.43 -15.98 2.10
C CYS A 59 1.15 -16.55 0.71
N MET A 60 0.28 -17.55 0.63
CA MET A 60 -0.23 -18.09 -0.61
C MET A 60 -1.51 -17.35 -1.01
N GLY A 61 -1.67 -17.12 -2.31
CA GLY A 61 -2.87 -16.57 -2.92
C GLY A 61 -3.41 -17.52 -3.99
N ILE A 62 -4.71 -17.73 -4.02
CA ILE A 62 -5.40 -18.44 -5.11
C ILE A 62 -6.47 -17.50 -5.65
N GLY A 63 -6.51 -17.31 -6.96
CA GLY A 63 -7.51 -16.50 -7.65
C GLY A 63 -8.16 -17.28 -8.78
N TYR A 64 -9.47 -17.12 -8.94
CA TYR A 64 -10.23 -17.58 -10.09
C TYR A 64 -11.03 -16.41 -10.65
N SER A 65 -10.98 -16.21 -11.95
CA SER A 65 -11.78 -15.22 -12.68
C SER A 65 -12.51 -15.89 -13.83
N ASP A 66 -13.77 -15.53 -14.05
CA ASP A 66 -14.59 -15.96 -15.19
C ASP A 66 -15.24 -14.72 -15.82
N PHE A 67 -15.08 -14.59 -17.13
CA PHE A 67 -15.57 -13.49 -17.94
C PHE A 67 -16.33 -13.98 -19.18
N GLY A 68 -17.39 -13.26 -19.54
CA GLY A 68 -18.06 -13.36 -20.82
C GLY A 68 -19.24 -14.33 -20.84
N PRO A 69 -20.01 -14.37 -21.95
CA PRO A 69 -21.20 -15.20 -22.09
C PRO A 69 -20.85 -16.67 -22.46
N SER A 70 -21.82 -17.50 -22.81
CA SER A 70 -21.59 -18.91 -23.18
C SER A 70 -20.78 -19.07 -24.47
N GLU A 71 -20.95 -18.13 -25.39
CA GLU A 71 -20.36 -18.12 -26.73
C GLU A 71 -18.87 -17.73 -26.67
N TYR A 72 -18.50 -16.97 -25.64
CA TYR A 72 -17.15 -16.47 -25.41
C TYR A 72 -16.83 -16.47 -23.92
N LYS A 73 -15.91 -17.34 -23.51
CA LYS A 73 -15.45 -17.45 -22.12
C LYS A 73 -13.96 -17.20 -22.01
N GLU A 74 -13.59 -16.33 -21.08
CA GLU A 74 -12.23 -16.24 -20.57
C GLU A 74 -12.19 -16.68 -19.11
N ARG A 75 -11.23 -17.53 -18.78
CA ARG A 75 -11.02 -18.03 -17.42
C ARG A 75 -9.57 -17.90 -17.05
N ILE A 76 -9.31 -17.37 -15.86
CA ILE A 76 -7.97 -17.22 -15.33
C ILE A 76 -7.92 -17.87 -13.96
N PHE A 77 -7.05 -18.85 -13.81
CA PHE A 77 -6.66 -19.39 -12.52
C PHE A 77 -5.28 -18.85 -12.15
N VAL A 78 -5.12 -18.29 -10.96
CA VAL A 78 -3.88 -17.70 -10.47
C VAL A 78 -3.46 -18.40 -9.19
N LEU A 79 -2.21 -18.85 -9.16
CA LEU A 79 -1.54 -19.26 -7.93
C LEU A 79 -0.41 -18.27 -7.66
N SER A 80 -0.50 -17.54 -6.55
CA SER A 80 0.47 -16.55 -6.13
C SER A 80 1.15 -16.99 -4.83
N HIS A 81 2.41 -16.63 -4.68
CA HIS A 81 3.12 -16.81 -3.44
C HIS A 81 4.03 -15.62 -3.19
N SER A 82 3.93 -15.03 -1.99
CA SER A 82 4.89 -14.05 -1.55
C SER A 82 5.99 -14.71 -0.74
N ILE A 83 7.22 -14.67 -1.28
CA ILE A 83 8.40 -15.25 -0.65
C ILE A 83 9.02 -14.20 0.28
N GLY A 84 8.90 -14.46 1.58
CA GLY A 84 9.75 -13.86 2.61
C GLY A 84 9.77 -12.32 2.64
N GLN A 85 10.73 -11.81 3.40
CA GLN A 85 10.99 -10.38 3.58
C GLN A 85 12.50 -10.22 3.73
N LEU A 86 13.08 -9.27 3.02
CA LEU A 86 14.46 -8.85 3.23
C LEU A 86 14.46 -7.37 3.63
N LYS A 87 14.71 -7.09 4.91
CA LYS A 87 14.54 -5.74 5.48
C LYS A 87 13.12 -5.21 5.20
N SER A 88 12.97 -4.09 4.51
CA SER A 88 11.68 -3.51 4.15
C SER A 88 11.11 -4.02 2.81
N MET A 89 11.82 -4.91 2.11
CA MET A 89 11.42 -5.41 0.78
C MET A 89 10.69 -6.75 0.89
N LEU A 90 9.59 -6.84 0.17
CA LEU A 90 8.75 -8.02 0.02
C LEU A 90 8.83 -8.48 -1.44
N PHE A 91 8.81 -9.78 -1.65
CA PHE A 91 8.90 -10.38 -2.97
C PHE A 91 7.73 -11.32 -3.19
N GLY A 92 7.28 -11.45 -4.42
CA GLY A 92 6.24 -12.41 -4.77
C GLY A 92 6.26 -12.75 -6.24
N TYR A 93 5.64 -13.88 -6.56
CA TYR A 93 5.47 -14.35 -7.92
C TYR A 93 4.10 -14.99 -8.07
N SER A 94 3.61 -15.06 -9.31
CA SER A 94 2.36 -15.73 -9.65
C SER A 94 2.53 -16.59 -10.90
N ILE A 95 1.85 -17.72 -10.90
CA ILE A 95 1.64 -18.57 -12.07
C ILE A 95 0.17 -18.46 -12.44
N LYS A 96 -0.12 -18.10 -13.69
CA LYS A 96 -1.47 -17.96 -14.22
C LYS A 96 -1.72 -19.04 -15.26
N LEU A 97 -2.85 -19.73 -15.19
CA LEU A 97 -3.41 -20.53 -16.28
C LEU A 97 -4.56 -19.73 -16.89
N MET A 98 -4.35 -19.26 -18.11
CA MET A 98 -5.31 -18.45 -18.86
C MET A 98 -5.92 -19.32 -19.95
N ASN A 99 -7.25 -19.42 -19.94
CA ASN A 99 -8.01 -20.18 -20.91
C ASN A 99 -8.99 -19.26 -21.62
N VAL A 100 -9.00 -19.33 -22.95
CA VAL A 100 -10.01 -18.70 -23.81
C VAL A 100 -10.78 -19.81 -24.51
N ARG A 101 -12.10 -19.70 -24.52
CA ARG A 101 -13.01 -20.58 -25.26
C ARG A 101 -13.95 -19.74 -26.09
N ILE A 102 -14.05 -20.09 -27.36
CA ILE A 102 -14.96 -19.47 -28.31
C ILE A 102 -15.79 -20.59 -28.93
N GLN A 103 -17.12 -20.42 -28.93
CA GLN A 103 -18.02 -21.37 -29.57
C GLN A 103 -17.64 -21.53 -31.04
N GLU A 104 -17.68 -22.76 -31.55
CA GLU A 104 -17.27 -23.14 -32.93
C GLU A 104 -15.76 -23.07 -33.23
N TYR A 105 -14.97 -22.30 -32.47
CA TYR A 105 -13.52 -22.15 -32.67
C TYR A 105 -12.66 -22.93 -31.66
N GLY A 106 -13.26 -23.49 -30.61
CA GLY A 106 -12.60 -24.35 -29.63
C GLY A 106 -12.05 -23.59 -28.42
N SER A 107 -11.01 -24.15 -27.79
CA SER A 107 -10.40 -23.56 -26.59
C SER A 107 -8.88 -23.67 -26.62
N ASP A 108 -8.21 -22.63 -26.13
CA ASP A 108 -6.76 -22.59 -25.97
C ASP A 108 -6.40 -22.25 -24.53
N SER A 109 -5.28 -22.77 -24.03
CA SER A 109 -4.81 -22.56 -22.66
C SER A 109 -3.31 -22.27 -22.63
N VAL A 110 -2.92 -21.25 -21.88
CA VAL A 110 -1.52 -20.82 -21.79
C VAL A 110 -1.15 -20.44 -20.36
N PHE A 111 0.13 -20.61 -20.03
CA PHE A 111 0.68 -20.20 -18.73
C PHE A 111 1.31 -18.81 -18.80
N GLY A 112 0.98 -17.94 -17.84
CA GLY A 112 1.63 -16.65 -17.62
C GLY A 112 2.41 -16.62 -16.31
N LEU A 113 3.54 -15.93 -16.30
CA LEU A 113 4.37 -15.74 -15.11
C LEU A 113 4.45 -14.26 -14.73
N ASP A 114 4.16 -13.96 -13.46
CA ASP A 114 4.25 -12.61 -12.91
C ASP A 114 5.28 -12.59 -11.77
N ALA A 115 5.99 -11.48 -11.61
CA ALA A 115 6.89 -11.24 -10.48
C ALA A 115 6.72 -9.83 -9.95
N GLY A 116 6.71 -9.69 -8.62
CA GLY A 116 6.47 -8.43 -7.93
C GLY A 116 7.45 -8.19 -6.80
N ILE A 117 7.72 -6.91 -6.55
CA ILE A 117 8.47 -6.39 -5.42
C ILE A 117 7.62 -5.30 -4.77
N LEU A 118 7.60 -5.27 -3.43
CA LEU A 118 6.98 -4.19 -2.67
C LEU A 118 7.95 -3.75 -1.56
N ALA A 119 8.33 -2.47 -1.56
CA ALA A 119 9.23 -1.88 -0.58
C ALA A 119 8.47 -0.95 0.37
N ASN A 120 8.49 -1.29 1.66
CA ASN A 120 7.92 -0.49 2.74
C ASN A 120 8.95 0.54 3.24
N ILE A 121 9.09 1.65 2.51
CA ILE A 121 10.11 2.67 2.78
C ILE A 121 9.93 3.30 4.17
N SER A 122 8.67 3.56 4.56
CA SER A 122 8.29 4.03 5.89
C SER A 122 6.85 3.63 6.20
N ASN A 123 6.36 3.93 7.40
CA ASN A 123 4.93 3.78 7.71
C ASN A 123 4.01 4.65 6.85
N LYS A 124 4.55 5.64 6.12
CA LYS A 124 3.80 6.54 5.25
C LYS A 124 3.99 6.30 3.76
N LEU A 125 4.96 5.48 3.35
CA LEU A 125 5.35 5.37 1.94
C LEU A 125 5.70 3.93 1.58
N ASN A 126 4.99 3.39 0.60
CA ASN A 126 5.32 2.12 -0.05
C ASN A 126 5.57 2.36 -1.55
N LEU A 127 6.50 1.60 -2.11
CA LEU A 127 6.80 1.56 -3.54
C LEU A 127 6.66 0.13 -4.04
N GLY A 128 5.87 -0.09 -5.08
CA GLY A 128 5.65 -1.39 -5.70
C GLY A 128 6.13 -1.41 -7.15
N ILE A 129 6.70 -2.53 -7.58
CA ILE A 129 7.00 -2.80 -8.99
C ILE A 129 6.50 -4.22 -9.29
N VAL A 130 5.86 -4.40 -10.43
CA VAL A 130 5.42 -5.70 -10.91
C VAL A 130 5.69 -5.81 -12.40
N VAL A 131 6.07 -7.00 -12.84
CA VAL A 131 6.12 -7.38 -14.25
C VAL A 131 5.21 -8.57 -14.43
N LYS A 132 4.23 -8.45 -15.32
CA LYS A 132 3.25 -9.50 -15.61
C LYS A 132 3.55 -10.13 -16.97
N ASN A 133 3.23 -11.42 -17.07
CA ASN A 133 3.40 -12.22 -18.29
C ASN A 133 4.85 -12.19 -18.82
N ILE A 134 5.84 -12.24 -17.92
CA ILE A 134 7.28 -12.14 -18.22
C ILE A 134 7.74 -13.14 -19.28
N ASN A 135 7.04 -14.28 -19.37
CA ASN A 135 7.31 -15.33 -20.35
C ASN A 135 6.68 -15.09 -21.73
N GLY A 136 6.02 -13.96 -21.96
CA GLY A 136 5.39 -13.59 -23.24
C GLY A 136 4.45 -14.66 -23.79
N PRO A 137 3.43 -15.09 -23.03
CA PRO A 137 2.55 -16.19 -23.41
C PRO A 137 1.84 -15.90 -24.73
N LYS A 138 1.57 -16.97 -25.49
CA LYS A 138 0.92 -16.87 -26.78
C LYS A 138 -0.27 -17.82 -26.87
N ILE A 139 -1.33 -17.36 -27.51
CA ILE A 139 -2.56 -18.13 -27.80
C ILE A 139 -2.72 -18.30 -29.32
N SER A 140 -3.76 -19.02 -29.72
CA SER A 140 -4.08 -19.34 -31.12
C SER A 140 -2.95 -20.08 -31.83
N ASN A 141 -2.42 -21.12 -31.18
CA ASN A 141 -1.24 -21.87 -31.63
C ASN A 141 0.00 -21.00 -31.82
N GLY A 142 0.19 -20.00 -30.95
CA GLY A 142 1.39 -19.16 -30.95
C GLY A 142 1.33 -17.95 -31.88
N ARG A 143 0.19 -17.69 -32.53
CA ARG A 143 0.01 -16.57 -33.47
C ARG A 143 -0.22 -15.24 -32.78
N GLU A 144 -0.86 -15.25 -31.61
CA GLU A 144 -1.21 -14.04 -30.89
C GLU A 144 -0.49 -14.01 -29.54
N LYS A 145 0.27 -12.95 -29.29
CA LYS A 145 1.01 -12.76 -28.05
C LYS A 145 0.15 -11.99 -27.07
N LEU A 146 0.05 -12.47 -25.84
CA LEU A 146 -0.62 -11.76 -24.76
C LEU A 146 0.25 -10.62 -24.22
N ASP A 147 -0.41 -9.62 -23.67
CA ASP A 147 0.22 -8.40 -23.18
C ASP A 147 1.23 -8.66 -22.05
N GLU A 148 2.46 -8.19 -22.27
CA GLU A 148 3.48 -8.00 -21.23
C GLU A 148 3.28 -6.62 -20.61
N GLU A 149 3.13 -6.59 -19.29
CA GLU A 149 2.85 -5.36 -18.52
C GLU A 149 3.95 -5.10 -17.50
N PHE A 150 4.48 -3.89 -17.50
CA PHE A 150 5.29 -3.36 -16.41
C PHE A 150 4.47 -2.34 -15.63
N SER A 151 4.34 -2.51 -14.31
CA SER A 151 3.61 -1.56 -13.46
C SER A 151 4.49 -1.09 -12.31
N ALA A 152 4.47 0.22 -12.05
CA ALA A 152 5.14 0.83 -10.91
C ALA A 152 4.13 1.64 -10.10
N GLY A 153 4.06 1.38 -8.79
CA GLY A 153 3.05 1.95 -7.91
C GLY A 153 3.63 2.65 -6.69
N ILE A 154 2.94 3.68 -6.23
CA ILE A 154 3.25 4.43 -5.02
C ILE A 154 2.02 4.43 -4.14
N LEU A 155 2.22 4.21 -2.85
CA LEU A 155 1.24 4.50 -1.82
C LEU A 155 1.82 5.52 -0.86
N TYR A 156 1.11 6.62 -0.65
CA TYR A 156 1.45 7.66 0.31
C TYR A 156 0.32 7.86 1.33
N ARG A 157 0.67 7.81 2.62
CA ARG A 157 -0.25 8.01 3.75
C ARG A 157 0.12 9.28 4.51
N PRO A 158 -0.39 10.46 4.12
CA PRO A 158 -0.11 11.69 4.84
C PRO A 158 -0.63 11.62 6.29
N LEU A 159 -1.81 11.01 6.44
CA LEU A 159 -2.51 10.74 7.70
C LEU A 159 -2.92 9.26 7.75
N ASN A 160 -3.19 8.73 8.94
CA ASN A 160 -3.51 7.31 9.12
C ASN A 160 -4.83 6.89 8.47
N ASN A 161 -5.74 7.83 8.22
CA ASN A 161 -7.05 7.59 7.62
C ASN A 161 -7.11 7.97 6.13
N ILE A 162 -5.98 8.31 5.50
CA ILE A 162 -5.93 8.72 4.09
C ILE A 162 -4.85 7.93 3.36
N ASN A 163 -5.26 7.22 2.32
CA ASN A 163 -4.36 6.61 1.34
C ASN A 163 -4.42 7.41 0.05
N PHE A 164 -3.26 7.81 -0.48
CA PHE A 164 -3.09 8.27 -1.85
C PHE A 164 -2.30 7.24 -2.63
N VAL A 165 -2.80 6.84 -3.79
CA VAL A 165 -2.18 5.83 -4.65
C VAL A 165 -1.99 6.37 -6.06
N LEU A 166 -0.86 6.01 -6.65
CA LEU A 166 -0.53 6.31 -8.04
C LEU A 166 0.16 5.09 -8.65
N ASP A 167 -0.36 4.60 -9.77
CA ASP A 167 0.30 3.56 -10.56
C ASP A 167 0.55 4.03 -11.99
N LEU A 168 1.71 3.65 -12.53
CA LEU A 168 2.08 3.77 -13.94
C LEU A 168 2.10 2.37 -14.55
N ASN A 169 1.21 2.09 -15.49
CA ASN A 169 1.09 0.79 -16.15
C ASN A 169 1.50 0.91 -17.61
N LYS A 170 2.54 0.17 -18.00
CA LYS A 170 3.06 0.13 -19.37
C LYS A 170 2.88 -1.26 -19.94
N VAL A 171 1.90 -1.39 -20.83
CA VAL A 171 1.79 -2.55 -21.72
C VAL A 171 2.67 -2.31 -22.95
N LEU A 172 3.43 -3.33 -23.35
CA LEU A 172 4.33 -3.24 -24.50
C LEU A 172 3.52 -2.94 -25.78
N GLY A 173 3.90 -1.88 -26.50
CA GLY A 173 3.18 -1.46 -27.72
C GLY A 173 1.98 -0.53 -27.51
N GLN A 174 1.57 -0.28 -26.25
CA GLN A 174 0.46 0.64 -25.93
C GLN A 174 0.93 1.91 -25.23
N ILE A 175 0.08 2.94 -25.15
CA ILE A 175 0.34 4.17 -24.40
C ILE A 175 0.34 3.85 -22.90
N THR A 176 1.27 4.45 -22.15
CA THR A 176 1.34 4.29 -20.69
C THR A 176 0.05 4.78 -20.04
N CYS A 177 -0.57 3.91 -19.25
CA CYS A 177 -1.75 4.22 -18.48
C CYS A 177 -1.34 4.75 -17.10
N VAL A 178 -1.97 5.84 -16.67
CA VAL A 178 -1.74 6.44 -15.35
C VAL A 178 -3.01 6.28 -14.54
N ASN A 179 -2.86 5.67 -13.37
CA ASN A 179 -3.94 5.42 -12.42
C ASN A 179 -3.66 6.24 -11.16
N ILE A 180 -4.66 6.99 -10.70
CA ILE A 180 -4.57 7.78 -9.47
C ILE A 180 -5.81 7.50 -8.64
N GLY A 181 -5.63 7.35 -7.33
CA GLY A 181 -6.74 7.11 -6.43
C GLY A 181 -6.50 7.64 -5.03
N THR A 182 -7.58 7.82 -4.31
CA THR A 182 -7.54 8.05 -2.88
C THR A 182 -8.62 7.26 -2.16
N GLU A 183 -8.30 6.83 -0.95
CA GLU A 183 -9.23 6.28 0.03
C GLU A 183 -9.18 7.13 1.28
N PHE A 184 -10.36 7.52 1.74
CA PHE A 184 -10.58 8.29 2.94
C PHE A 184 -11.44 7.47 3.91
N ASN A 185 -10.86 7.05 5.01
CA ASN A 185 -11.59 6.39 6.10
C ASN A 185 -12.26 7.48 6.95
N VAL A 186 -13.57 7.65 6.74
CA VAL A 186 -14.39 8.65 7.44
C VAL A 186 -14.50 8.29 8.92
N VAL A 187 -14.74 7.00 9.16
CA VAL A 187 -14.82 6.32 10.46
C VAL A 187 -14.35 4.88 10.24
N ASP A 188 -14.09 4.13 11.32
CA ASP A 188 -13.50 2.79 11.24
C ASP A 188 -14.30 1.79 10.37
N TYR A 189 -15.61 1.99 10.23
CA TYR A 189 -16.51 1.13 9.46
C TYR A 189 -16.87 1.67 8.07
N LEU A 190 -16.43 2.88 7.69
CA LEU A 190 -16.82 3.51 6.42
C LEU A 190 -15.63 4.16 5.71
N ALA A 191 -15.34 3.67 4.51
CA ALA A 191 -14.35 4.22 3.60
C ALA A 191 -15.03 4.84 2.38
N LEU A 192 -14.54 6.01 1.94
CA LEU A 192 -14.91 6.63 0.66
C LEU A 192 -13.72 6.60 -0.28
N ARG A 193 -13.96 6.30 -1.56
CA ARG A 193 -12.90 6.10 -2.55
C ARG A 193 -13.23 6.82 -3.85
N ILE A 194 -12.25 7.51 -4.39
CA ILE A 194 -12.31 8.06 -5.75
C ILE A 194 -11.04 7.69 -6.51
N GLY A 195 -11.10 7.73 -7.84
CA GLY A 195 -9.89 7.64 -8.64
C GLY A 195 -10.13 7.69 -10.14
N VAL A 196 -9.07 8.01 -10.87
CA VAL A 196 -9.06 8.25 -12.30
C VAL A 196 -8.00 7.36 -12.97
N GLN A 197 -8.31 6.87 -14.16
CA GLN A 197 -7.43 6.15 -15.05
C GLN A 197 -7.41 6.88 -16.40
N THR A 198 -6.27 6.94 -17.11
CA THR A 198 -6.15 7.72 -18.37
C THR A 198 -6.30 6.93 -19.67
N ASN A 199 -6.14 5.60 -19.65
CA ASN A 199 -6.20 4.79 -20.88
C ASN A 199 -6.91 3.44 -20.65
N PRO A 200 -8.19 3.29 -21.04
CA PRO A 200 -9.10 4.38 -21.42
C PRO A 200 -9.42 5.28 -20.22
N SER A 201 -9.89 6.50 -20.49
CA SER A 201 -10.32 7.43 -19.43
C SER A 201 -11.47 6.84 -18.61
N LYS A 202 -11.23 6.55 -17.33
CA LYS A 202 -12.25 6.06 -16.39
C LYS A 202 -12.25 6.87 -15.11
N TYR A 203 -13.45 7.21 -14.65
CA TYR A 203 -13.70 7.90 -13.39
C TYR A 203 -14.42 6.95 -12.44
N ASN A 204 -13.87 6.76 -11.26
CA ASN A 204 -14.32 5.75 -10.31
C ASN A 204 -14.68 6.41 -9.00
N MET A 205 -15.87 6.10 -8.48
CA MET A 205 -16.32 6.52 -7.16
C MET A 205 -16.90 5.31 -6.44
N GLY A 206 -16.59 5.15 -5.16
CA GLY A 206 -17.03 4.00 -4.41
C GLY A 206 -16.97 4.22 -2.92
N PHE A 207 -17.53 3.28 -2.18
CA PHE A 207 -17.49 3.24 -0.73
C PHE A 207 -17.26 1.80 -0.25
N GLY A 208 -16.73 1.67 0.97
CA GLY A 208 -16.54 0.41 1.66
C GLY A 208 -17.19 0.46 3.03
N ILE A 209 -17.94 -0.59 3.38
CA ILE A 209 -18.53 -0.77 4.69
C ILE A 209 -17.86 -1.98 5.35
N ASN A 210 -17.28 -1.74 6.53
CA ASN A 210 -16.56 -2.74 7.30
C ASN A 210 -17.33 -3.03 8.59
N TYR A 211 -17.89 -4.23 8.70
CA TYR A 211 -18.56 -4.69 9.91
C TYR A 211 -17.89 -5.95 10.45
N ASN A 212 -17.14 -5.78 11.55
CA ASN A 212 -16.32 -6.81 12.20
C ASN A 212 -15.27 -7.45 11.27
N LYS A 213 -15.67 -8.51 10.57
CA LYS A 213 -14.82 -9.37 9.73
C LYS A 213 -15.32 -9.45 8.30
N ILE A 214 -16.37 -8.70 7.98
CA ILE A 214 -17.02 -8.67 6.68
C ILE A 214 -16.83 -7.26 6.13
N PHE A 215 -16.34 -7.18 4.90
CA PHE A 215 -16.00 -5.97 4.18
C PHE A 215 -16.82 -6.01 2.90
N PHE A 216 -17.65 -5.00 2.70
CA PHE A 216 -18.45 -4.84 1.50
C PHE A 216 -17.98 -3.59 0.78
N ASP A 217 -17.60 -3.71 -0.48
CA ASP A 217 -17.20 -2.59 -1.31
C ASP A 217 -18.10 -2.47 -2.53
N TYR A 218 -18.48 -1.23 -2.82
CA TYR A 218 -19.19 -0.87 -4.03
C TYR A 218 -18.41 0.21 -4.79
N CYS A 219 -18.31 0.06 -6.11
CA CYS A 219 -17.70 1.04 -6.99
C CYS A 219 -18.56 1.24 -8.24
N TYR A 220 -18.82 2.50 -8.58
CA TYR A 220 -19.31 2.92 -9.87
C TYR A 220 -18.13 3.40 -10.73
N SER A 221 -18.00 2.83 -11.92
CA SER A 221 -16.98 3.18 -12.91
C SER A 221 -17.63 3.75 -14.16
N TYR A 222 -17.27 4.99 -14.48
CA TYR A 222 -17.78 5.73 -15.64
C TYR A 222 -16.66 5.99 -16.65
N ASN A 223 -16.99 6.01 -17.92
CA ASN A 223 -16.13 6.43 -19.03
C ASN A 223 -16.99 7.12 -20.09
N ASP A 224 -16.37 7.87 -21.00
CA ASP A 224 -17.11 8.71 -21.96
C ASP A 224 -17.67 7.94 -23.16
N THR A 225 -17.27 6.67 -23.36
CA THR A 225 -17.63 5.90 -24.56
C THR A 225 -18.68 4.83 -24.32
N LEU A 226 -18.68 4.21 -23.14
CA LEU A 226 -19.55 3.10 -22.75
C LEU A 226 -20.30 3.42 -21.46
N SER A 227 -21.46 2.80 -21.30
CA SER A 227 -22.29 2.93 -20.10
C SER A 227 -21.53 2.65 -18.79
N GLY A 228 -22.05 3.23 -17.71
CA GLY A 228 -21.53 3.00 -16.36
C GLY A 228 -21.50 1.51 -15.98
N THR A 229 -20.50 1.17 -15.18
CA THR A 229 -20.29 -0.19 -14.64
C THR A 229 -20.39 -0.17 -13.13
N HIS A 230 -21.15 -1.12 -12.59
CA HIS A 230 -21.27 -1.34 -11.15
C HIS A 230 -20.39 -2.53 -10.74
N LEU A 231 -19.51 -2.33 -9.77
CA LEU A 231 -18.65 -3.37 -9.21
C LEU A 231 -19.01 -3.58 -7.74
N LEU A 232 -19.21 -4.83 -7.37
CA LEU A 232 -19.51 -5.27 -6.02
C LEU A 232 -18.40 -6.21 -5.55
N SER A 233 -17.95 -6.03 -4.31
CA SER A 233 -16.94 -6.86 -3.67
C SER A 233 -17.37 -7.21 -2.26
N LEU A 234 -17.19 -8.47 -1.89
CA LEU A 234 -17.37 -8.99 -0.55
C LEU A 234 -16.06 -9.66 -0.12
N LEU A 235 -15.48 -9.22 0.99
CA LEU A 235 -14.32 -9.83 1.61
C LEU A 235 -14.65 -10.26 3.04
N MET A 236 -14.24 -11.47 3.38
CA MET A 236 -14.35 -12.06 4.71
C MET A 236 -12.96 -12.34 5.27
N LYS A 237 -12.77 -11.98 6.54
CA LYS A 237 -11.51 -12.12 7.28
C LYS A 237 -11.66 -13.11 8.43
N PHE A 238 -10.78 -14.09 8.49
CA PHE A 238 -10.75 -15.10 9.54
C PHE A 238 -9.44 -15.01 10.31
N ASP A 239 -9.54 -14.79 11.63
CA ASP A 239 -8.38 -14.80 12.51
C ASP A 239 -7.79 -16.21 12.59
N MET A 240 -6.47 -16.30 12.44
CA MET A 240 -5.73 -17.55 12.62
C MET A 240 -5.21 -17.66 14.07
N ARG A 241 -5.27 -18.88 14.63
CA ARG A 241 -4.99 -19.15 16.05
C ARG A 241 -3.51 -18.99 16.45
N ASN A 242 -2.58 -19.07 15.49
CA ASN A 242 -1.15 -18.85 15.71
C ASN A 242 -0.69 -17.54 15.04
N LYS A 243 -0.91 -16.41 15.72
CA LYS A 243 -0.38 -15.10 15.30
C LYS A 243 1.08 -14.96 15.74
N GLU A 244 2.02 -15.61 15.05
CA GLU A 244 3.38 -15.06 15.04
C GLU A 244 3.32 -13.79 14.19
N LYS A 245 3.17 -12.64 14.84
CA LYS A 245 3.23 -11.34 14.18
C LYS A 245 4.63 -11.18 13.58
N PHE A 246 4.75 -11.36 12.27
CA PHE A 246 5.91 -10.89 11.54
C PHE A 246 5.96 -9.36 11.67
N LYS A 247 6.96 -8.85 12.40
CA LYS A 247 7.24 -7.42 12.49
C LYS A 247 7.88 -7.00 11.17
N THR A 248 7.21 -6.11 10.44
CA THR A 248 7.83 -5.43 9.32
C THR A 248 8.97 -4.56 9.87
N GLU A 249 10.23 -4.94 9.63
CA GLU A 249 11.36 -4.02 9.80
C GLU A 249 11.25 -2.96 8.70
N TYR A 250 10.69 -1.81 9.06
CA TYR A 250 10.85 -0.62 8.25
C TYR A 250 12.35 -0.26 8.20
N ILE A 251 12.79 0.34 7.10
CA ILE A 251 13.94 1.23 7.21
C ILE A 251 13.43 2.40 8.06
N GLU A 252 13.62 2.32 9.38
CA GLU A 252 13.73 3.53 10.15
C GLU A 252 14.93 4.27 9.55
N ILE A 253 14.69 5.15 8.59
CA ILE A 253 15.36 6.44 8.67
C ILE A 253 14.90 6.88 10.05
N GLU A 254 15.77 6.70 11.05
CA GLU A 254 15.53 7.23 12.37
C GLU A 254 14.97 8.62 12.10
N LYS A 255 13.69 8.82 12.44
CA LYS A 255 13.35 10.12 12.96
C LYS A 255 14.32 10.18 14.12
N ASN A 256 15.42 10.87 13.88
CA ASN A 256 16.19 11.53 14.89
C ASN A 256 15.16 12.51 15.47
N THR A 257 14.24 11.95 16.27
CA THR A 257 13.59 12.62 17.36
C THR A 257 14.80 13.05 18.13
N VAL A 258 15.27 14.26 17.82
CA VAL A 258 16.28 14.92 18.59
C VAL A 258 15.80 14.74 20.01
N ARG A 259 16.44 13.83 20.75
CA ARG A 259 16.02 13.51 22.10
C ARG A 259 16.15 14.82 22.84
N LYS A 260 15.01 15.45 23.14
CA LYS A 260 15.00 16.74 23.81
C LYS A 260 15.78 16.58 25.12
N ILE A 261 16.74 17.45 25.33
CA ILE A 261 17.57 17.43 26.52
C ILE A 261 16.76 18.05 27.65
N ASN A 262 16.48 17.25 28.69
CA ASN A 262 15.85 17.76 29.90
C ASN A 262 16.84 18.70 30.62
N ILE A 263 16.51 19.99 30.71
CA ILE A 263 17.40 21.02 31.27
C ILE A 263 17.51 21.00 32.79
N ASN A 264 16.57 20.34 33.48
CA ASN A 264 16.62 20.13 34.92
C ASN A 264 17.53 18.95 35.31
N ALA A 265 17.68 17.96 34.43
CA ALA A 265 18.46 16.75 34.69
C ALA A 265 19.80 16.66 33.94
N ALA A 266 20.01 17.42 32.87
CA ALA A 266 21.20 17.27 32.02
C ALA A 266 22.51 17.70 32.71
N THR A 267 23.61 17.04 32.32
CA THR A 267 24.99 17.39 32.70
C THR A 267 25.54 18.52 31.82
N VAL A 268 26.66 19.14 32.24
CA VAL A 268 27.33 20.20 31.46
C VAL A 268 27.69 19.70 30.06
N GLU A 269 28.27 18.50 29.98
CA GLU A 269 28.66 17.86 28.73
C GLU A 269 27.47 17.68 27.79
N LYS A 270 26.33 17.22 28.34
CA LYS A 270 25.11 17.01 27.57
C LYS A 270 24.51 18.33 27.09
N LEU A 271 24.47 19.36 27.93
CA LEU A 271 24.00 20.69 27.55
C LEU A 271 24.90 21.37 26.51
N ALA A 272 26.22 21.12 26.57
CA ALA A 272 27.19 21.66 25.62
C ALA A 272 27.08 21.05 24.21
N THR A 273 26.24 20.03 24.01
CA THR A 273 25.91 19.50 22.68
C THR A 273 24.87 20.34 21.94
N LEU A 274 24.18 21.28 22.62
CA LEU A 274 23.15 22.12 22.02
C LEU A 274 23.76 23.21 21.12
N PRO A 275 23.13 23.53 19.97
CA PRO A 275 23.66 24.51 19.03
C PRO A 275 23.76 25.90 19.67
N GLY A 276 24.97 26.42 19.80
CA GLY A 276 25.24 27.73 20.42
C GLY A 276 25.39 27.69 21.95
N ILE A 277 25.37 26.51 22.57
CA ILE A 277 25.66 26.33 24.01
C ILE A 277 27.04 25.70 24.14
N GLY A 278 28.04 26.51 24.49
CA GLY A 278 29.35 26.00 24.90
C GLY A 278 29.38 25.66 26.40
N GLU A 279 30.46 25.04 26.86
CA GLU A 279 30.66 24.63 28.26
C GLU A 279 30.37 25.74 29.28
N LYS A 280 30.75 26.99 28.96
CA LYS A 280 30.48 28.17 29.82
C LYS A 280 28.98 28.45 29.97
N ILE A 281 28.20 28.32 28.90
CA ILE A 281 26.75 28.57 28.94
C ILE A 281 26.04 27.38 29.61
N ALA A 282 26.49 26.16 29.33
CA ALA A 282 26.00 24.95 30.01
C ALA A 282 26.19 25.03 31.54
N LYS A 283 27.36 25.50 32.01
CA LYS A 283 27.61 25.78 33.43
C LYS A 283 26.65 26.83 34.00
N ASN A 284 26.34 27.88 33.25
CA ASN A 284 25.37 28.89 33.67
C ASN A 284 23.95 28.31 33.85
N ILE A 285 23.52 27.41 32.97
CA ILE A 285 22.21 26.73 33.08
C ILE A 285 22.13 25.92 34.38
N ILE A 286 23.20 25.16 34.70
CA ILE A 286 23.25 24.38 35.95
C ILE A 286 23.30 25.30 37.18
N ASN A 287 24.12 26.34 37.16
CA ASN A 287 24.20 27.30 38.26
C ASN A 287 22.87 28.01 38.50
N TYR A 288 22.15 28.34 37.43
CA TYR A 288 20.83 28.96 37.53
C TYR A 288 19.84 28.03 38.24
N ARG A 289 19.72 26.76 37.82
CA ARG A 289 18.78 25.82 38.47
C ARG A 289 19.18 25.46 39.91
N LEU A 290 20.47 25.48 40.23
CA LEU A 290 20.95 25.29 41.61
C LEU A 290 20.62 26.49 42.51
N LYS A 291 20.60 27.71 41.95
CA LYS A 291 20.39 28.95 42.72
C LYS A 291 18.91 29.34 42.84
N PHE A 292 18.12 29.09 41.80
CA PHE A 292 16.74 29.56 41.69
C PHE A 292 15.70 28.42 41.65
N GLY A 293 16.15 27.16 41.73
CA GLY A 293 15.30 25.97 41.62
C GLY A 293 15.11 25.51 40.18
N GLU A 294 14.36 24.42 40.00
CA GLU A 294 14.08 23.84 38.70
C GLU A 294 13.37 24.82 37.77
N PHE A 295 13.70 24.76 36.48
CA PHE A 295 12.98 25.47 35.43
C PHE A 295 11.56 24.89 35.31
N LYS A 296 10.55 25.75 35.26
CA LYS A 296 9.13 25.35 35.12
C LYS A 296 8.66 25.41 33.68
N SER A 297 9.33 26.22 32.86
CA SER A 297 9.10 26.37 31.43
C SER A 297 10.44 26.39 30.69
N ILE A 298 10.44 26.10 29.38
CA ILE A 298 11.67 26.22 28.58
C ILE A 298 12.05 27.70 28.39
N GLU A 299 11.06 28.60 28.42
CA GLU A 299 11.20 30.05 28.30
C GLU A 299 12.04 30.64 29.46
N ASP A 300 12.03 29.98 30.62
CA ASP A 300 12.84 30.37 31.78
C ASP A 300 14.35 30.36 31.47
N LEU A 301 14.80 29.68 30.40
CA LEU A 301 16.18 29.73 29.92
C LEU A 301 16.62 31.14 29.52
N LEU A 302 15.70 32.04 29.17
CA LEU A 302 16.02 33.44 28.86
C LEU A 302 16.53 34.23 30.07
N ASN A 303 16.30 33.72 31.29
CA ASN A 303 16.83 34.31 32.53
C ASN A 303 18.27 33.86 32.82
N VAL A 304 18.80 32.89 32.07
CA VAL A 304 20.17 32.38 32.26
C VAL A 304 21.18 33.33 31.60
N PRO A 305 22.24 33.75 32.31
CA PRO A 305 23.26 34.63 31.75
C PRO A 305 23.86 34.08 30.45
N ARG A 306 23.92 34.95 29.43
CA ARG A 306 24.41 34.68 28.06
C ARG A 306 23.52 33.78 27.19
N ILE A 307 22.29 33.48 27.60
CA ILE A 307 21.27 32.95 26.69
C ILE A 307 20.46 34.13 26.13
N SER A 308 20.72 34.48 24.87
CA SER A 308 19.92 35.48 24.16
C SER A 308 18.70 34.83 23.49
N VAL A 309 17.71 35.64 23.11
CA VAL A 309 16.54 35.19 22.30
C VAL A 309 16.99 34.42 21.06
N LYS A 310 18.07 34.86 20.39
CA LYS A 310 18.63 34.19 19.21
C LYS A 310 19.19 32.79 19.51
N ILE A 311 19.76 32.58 20.70
CA ILE A 311 20.24 31.26 21.14
C ILE A 311 19.05 30.39 21.54
N PHE A 312 18.09 30.95 22.29
CA PHE A 312 16.87 30.26 22.70
C PHE A 312 16.09 29.71 21.49
N GLU A 313 15.86 30.53 20.47
CA GLU A 313 15.18 30.13 19.24
C GLU A 313 15.85 28.94 18.53
N LYS A 314 17.18 28.85 18.61
CA LYS A 314 17.94 27.72 18.05
C LYS A 314 17.80 26.44 18.86
N ILE A 315 17.59 26.53 20.17
CA ILE A 315 17.60 25.37 21.08
C ILE A 315 16.21 24.94 21.55
N LYS A 316 15.16 25.77 21.42
CA LYS A 316 13.80 25.46 21.94
C LYS A 316 13.21 24.16 21.41
N GLY A 317 13.60 23.75 20.20
CA GLY A 317 13.21 22.46 19.61
C GLY A 317 13.98 21.24 20.16
N PHE A 318 15.10 21.48 20.84
CA PHE A 318 16.07 20.49 21.32
C PHE A 318 16.02 20.29 22.84
N VAL A 319 15.18 21.02 23.57
CA VAL A 319 15.14 21.02 25.05
C VAL A 319 13.73 20.79 25.60
N MET A 320 13.66 20.32 26.84
CA MET A 320 12.43 20.16 27.62
C MET A 320 12.72 20.44 29.10
N VAL A 321 11.67 20.73 29.89
CA VAL A 321 11.70 20.79 31.36
C VAL A 321 11.24 19.49 31.98
#